data_AF-A0ABC9Y3L0-F1
#
_entry.id   AF-A0ABC9Y3L0-F1
#
_cell.length_a   1.000
_cell.length_b   1.000
_cell.length_c   1.000
_cell.angle_alpha   90.00
_cell.angle_beta   90.00
_cell.angle_gamma   90.00
#
_symmetry.space_group_name_H-M   'P 1'
#
loop_
_entity.id
_entity.type
_entity.pdbx_description
1 polymer ?
#
loop_
_entity_poly.entity_id
_entity_poly.type
_entity_poly.pdbx_seq_one_letter_code
_entity_poly.pdbx_strand_id
1 'polypeptide(L)'
;MGNFDHPDTYWRDNTAGHKQSRRLLECVDDNFPLQVIQEPTRRGAMLDFVFTVRDGPVENVKLKGSLGCSDHEMVQFKILRAARRAHSKLTILDFRRADFGLFRDLLGRVPWDKALEGRGAQES
;
A
#
# COMPACT_ATOMS: atom_id res chain seq x y z
N MET A 1 5.47 4.29 -10.96
CA MET A 1 5.59 4.13 -12.41
C MET A 1 5.00 5.37 -13.06
N GLY A 2 5.66 5.93 -14.07
CA GLY A 2 5.11 7.04 -14.84
C GLY A 2 5.96 7.36 -16.06
N ASN A 3 5.38 8.10 -17.00
CA ASN A 3 6.09 8.74 -18.09
C ASN A 3 6.57 10.12 -17.62
N PHE A 4 7.86 10.42 -17.83
CA PHE A 4 8.48 11.67 -17.40
C PHE A 4 8.82 12.60 -18.58
N ASP A 5 8.68 12.15 -19.83
CA ASP A 5 8.85 12.97 -21.04
C ASP A 5 10.15 13.80 -21.10
N HIS A 6 11.26 13.22 -20.64
CA HIS A 6 12.59 13.83 -20.68
C HIS A 6 13.54 13.07 -21.64
N PRO A 7 13.37 13.19 -22.98
CA PRO A 7 14.12 12.42 -23.98
C PRO A 7 15.60 12.79 -24.07
N ASP A 8 15.99 13.93 -23.52
CA ASP A 8 17.37 14.38 -23.42
C ASP A 8 18.12 13.78 -22.21
N THR A 9 17.46 12.89 -21.47
CA THR A 9 18.06 12.15 -20.35
C THR A 9 18.75 10.91 -20.87
N TYR A 10 20.06 10.84 -20.71
CA TYR A 10 20.83 9.62 -20.92
C TYR A 10 21.04 8.91 -19.59
N TRP A 11 20.08 8.05 -19.25
CA TRP A 11 20.00 7.40 -17.94
C TRP A 11 21.27 6.63 -17.55
N ARG A 12 21.90 5.92 -18.50
CA ARG A 12 23.09 5.10 -18.23
C ARG A 12 24.31 5.91 -17.80
N ASP A 13 24.44 7.13 -18.32
CA ASP A 13 25.57 8.02 -17.99
C ASP A 13 25.19 9.06 -16.94
N ASN A 14 23.95 9.03 -16.44
CA ASN A 14 23.39 10.02 -15.52
C ASN A 14 23.58 11.46 -16.03
N THR A 15 23.37 11.69 -17.33
CA THR A 15 23.49 13.01 -17.95
C THR A 15 22.18 13.48 -18.55
N ALA A 16 21.94 14.79 -18.50
CA ALA A 16 20.81 15.40 -19.17
C ALA A 16 21.13 16.82 -19.64
N GLY A 17 20.61 17.21 -20.81
CA GLY A 17 20.87 18.52 -21.40
C GLY A 17 20.03 19.64 -20.77
N HIS A 18 18.75 19.36 -20.56
CA HIS A 18 17.77 20.33 -20.10
C HIS A 18 17.76 20.45 -18.57
N LYS A 19 17.37 21.62 -18.09
CA LYS A 19 17.36 21.93 -16.64
C LYS A 19 16.36 21.06 -15.87
N GLN A 20 15.20 20.78 -16.44
CA GLN A 20 14.19 19.94 -15.77
C GLN A 20 14.63 18.48 -15.69
N SER A 21 15.19 17.94 -16.77
CA SER A 21 15.73 16.60 -16.84
C SER A 21 16.88 16.40 -15.83
N ARG A 22 17.77 17.40 -15.69
CA ARG A 22 18.79 17.41 -14.63
C ARG A 22 18.20 17.40 -13.22
N ARG A 23 17.14 18.17 -12.95
CA ARG A 23 16.45 18.14 -11.66
C ARG A 23 15.82 16.79 -11.35
N LEU A 24 15.34 16.07 -12.36
CA LEU A 24 14.87 14.70 -12.17
C LEU A 24 16.02 13.78 -11.73
N LEU A 25 17.17 13.84 -12.41
CA LEU A 25 18.35 13.06 -12.06
C LEU A 25 18.86 13.40 -10.65
N GLU A 26 19.02 14.69 -10.34
CA GLU A 26 19.38 15.18 -9.01
C GLU A 26 18.40 14.67 -7.93
N CYS A 27 17.09 14.71 -8.20
CA CYS A 27 16.07 14.19 -7.29
C CYS A 27 16.20 12.68 -7.08
N VAL A 28 16.49 11.91 -8.13
CA VAL A 28 16.70 10.46 -7.99
C VAL A 28 17.99 10.18 -7.20
N ASP A 29 19.07 10.91 -7.46
CA ASP A 29 20.32 10.74 -6.73
C ASP A 29 20.17 11.10 -5.24
N ASP A 30 19.51 12.21 -4.93
CA ASP A 30 19.33 12.71 -3.56
C ASP A 30 18.39 11.84 -2.70
N ASN A 31 17.41 11.18 -3.33
CA ASN A 31 16.39 10.40 -2.62
C ASN A 31 16.67 8.90 -2.62
N PHE A 32 17.70 8.45 -3.35
CA PHE A 32 18.11 7.05 -3.47
C PHE A 32 17.04 6.03 -3.97
N PRO A 33 15.96 6.37 -4.72
CA PRO A 33 15.15 5.35 -5.34
C PRO A 33 15.91 4.60 -6.44
N LEU A 34 15.62 3.32 -6.56
CA LEU A 34 16.16 2.43 -7.58
C LEU A 34 15.23 2.37 -8.79
N GLN A 35 15.74 2.74 -9.96
CA GLN A 35 15.07 2.56 -11.24
C GLN A 35 15.20 1.11 -11.72
N VAL A 36 14.08 0.42 -11.92
CA VAL A 36 14.09 -1.02 -12.24
C VAL A 36 13.95 -1.34 -13.72
N ILE A 37 13.63 -0.37 -14.59
CA ILE A 37 13.61 -0.58 -16.04
C ILE A 37 15.03 -0.35 -16.59
N GLN A 38 15.56 -1.32 -17.35
CA GLN A 38 16.93 -1.28 -17.91
C GLN A 38 16.98 -1.04 -19.43
N GLU A 39 15.83 -1.13 -20.09
CA GLU A 39 15.70 -1.01 -21.54
C GLU A 39 14.85 0.23 -21.91
N PRO A 40 15.13 0.88 -23.04
CA PRO A 40 14.34 2.03 -23.49
C PRO A 40 12.87 1.69 -23.73
N THR A 41 11.97 2.57 -23.31
CA THR A 41 10.52 2.35 -23.39
C THR A 41 9.87 2.99 -24.61
N ARG A 42 10.61 3.80 -25.38
CA ARG A 42 10.10 4.43 -26.61
C ARG A 42 11.22 4.68 -27.61
N ARG A 43 11.26 3.92 -28.71
CA ARG A 43 12.18 4.14 -29.85
C ARG A 43 13.66 4.37 -29.46
N GLY A 44 14.16 3.66 -28.44
CA GLY A 44 15.53 3.82 -27.96
C GLY A 44 15.75 4.89 -26.88
N ALA A 45 14.71 5.66 -26.52
CA ALA A 45 14.71 6.57 -25.38
C ALA A 45 14.05 5.95 -24.14
N MET A 46 14.63 6.20 -22.96
CA MET A 46 14.08 5.79 -21.66
C MET A 46 13.24 6.94 -21.08
N LEU A 47 11.93 6.87 -21.27
CA LEU A 47 10.99 7.94 -20.85
C LEU A 47 10.07 7.51 -19.71
N ASP A 48 9.85 6.20 -19.59
CA ASP A 48 9.03 5.61 -18.55
C ASP A 48 9.91 5.05 -17.43
N PHE A 49 9.57 5.42 -16.20
CA PHE A 49 10.34 5.07 -15.01
C PHE A 49 9.50 4.32 -13.99
N VAL A 50 10.12 3.33 -13.34
CA VAL A 50 9.56 2.59 -12.22
C VAL A 50 10.60 2.65 -11.11
N PHE A 51 10.32 3.49 -10.12
CA PHE A 51 11.16 3.65 -8.94
C PHE A 51 10.71 2.73 -7.82
N THR A 52 11.68 2.19 -7.09
CA THR A 52 11.48 1.40 -5.87
C THR A 52 12.41 1.92 -4.77
N VAL A 53 11.95 1.91 -3.51
CA VAL A 53 12.76 2.41 -2.38
C VAL A 53 13.79 1.38 -1.90
N ARG A 54 13.54 0.09 -2.15
CA ARG A 54 14.39 -1.03 -1.73
C ARG A 54 14.35 -2.12 -2.79
N ASP A 55 15.43 -2.89 -2.89
CA ASP A 55 15.53 -4.07 -3.74
C ASP A 55 14.54 -5.17 -3.34
N GLY A 56 13.98 -5.86 -4.35
CA GLY A 56 13.20 -7.09 -4.18
C GLY A 56 11.68 -7.03 -4.36
N PRO A 57 10.96 -5.92 -4.09
CA PRO A 57 9.51 -5.88 -4.29
C PRO A 57 9.08 -5.98 -5.74
N VAL A 58 9.93 -5.65 -6.70
CA VAL A 58 9.61 -5.69 -8.12
C VAL A 58 10.48 -6.73 -8.81
N GLU A 59 9.84 -7.68 -9.48
CA GLU A 59 10.50 -8.77 -10.21
C GLU A 59 9.98 -8.91 -11.63
N ASN A 60 10.74 -9.64 -12.47
CA ASN A 60 10.33 -10.02 -13.81
C ASN A 60 9.96 -8.82 -14.70
N VAL A 61 10.70 -7.71 -14.57
CA VAL A 61 10.53 -6.53 -15.43
C VAL A 61 10.90 -6.90 -16.87
N LYS A 62 9.97 -6.73 -17.81
CA LYS A 62 10.13 -7.06 -19.22
C LYS A 62 9.37 -6.06 -20.10
N LEU A 63 9.92 -5.72 -21.25
CA LEU A 63 9.19 -5.06 -22.32
C LEU A 63 8.38 -6.09 -23.12
N LYS A 64 7.19 -5.71 -23.58
CA LYS A 64 6.23 -6.62 -24.23
C LYS A 64 5.81 -6.21 -25.66
N GLY A 65 6.50 -5.25 -26.28
CA GLY A 65 6.02 -4.64 -27.51
C GLY A 65 5.09 -3.48 -27.21
N SER A 66 4.74 -2.72 -28.24
CA SER A 66 3.70 -1.71 -28.16
C SER A 66 2.31 -2.31 -27.94
N LEU A 67 1.48 -1.62 -27.16
CA LEU A 67 0.06 -1.94 -27.05
C LEU A 67 -0.73 -1.17 -28.12
N GLY A 68 -1.26 -1.89 -29.11
CA GLY A 68 -2.01 -1.29 -30.22
C GLY A 68 -1.13 -0.36 -31.06
N CYS A 69 -1.60 0.88 -31.28
CA CYS A 69 -0.87 1.90 -32.03
C CYS A 69 0.05 2.77 -31.15
N SER A 70 0.24 2.43 -29.88
CA SER A 70 1.15 3.17 -29.00
C SER A 70 2.57 3.11 -29.54
N ASP A 71 3.30 4.21 -29.44
CA ASP A 71 4.73 4.25 -29.71
C ASP A 71 5.57 3.97 -28.45
N HIS A 72 4.92 3.77 -27.30
CA HIS A 72 5.54 3.28 -26.08
C HIS A 72 5.45 1.75 -25.98
N GLU A 73 6.52 1.16 -25.48
CA GLU A 73 6.63 -0.25 -25.13
C GLU A 73 5.88 -0.52 -23.81
N MET A 74 5.10 -1.60 -23.78
CA MET A 74 4.47 -2.04 -22.55
C MET A 74 5.51 -2.59 -21.58
N VAL A 75 5.56 -2.03 -20.36
CA VAL A 75 6.37 -2.56 -19.26
C VAL A 75 5.53 -3.52 -18.42
N GLN A 76 5.91 -4.80 -18.39
CA GLN A 76 5.30 -5.82 -17.55
C GLN A 76 6.25 -6.17 -16.39
N PHE A 77 5.74 -6.22 -15.17
CA PHE A 77 6.48 -6.65 -13.98
C PHE A 77 5.54 -7.25 -12.94
N LYS A 78 6.11 -7.90 -11.91
CA LYS A 78 5.39 -8.43 -10.75
C LYS A 78 5.77 -7.63 -9.51
N ILE A 79 4.77 -7.28 -8.70
CA ILE A 79 5.00 -6.72 -7.36
C ILE A 79 4.87 -7.85 -6.34
N LEU A 80 5.96 -8.18 -5.67
CA LEU A 80 5.96 -9.10 -4.54
C LEU A 80 5.53 -8.37 -3.27
N ARG A 81 4.59 -8.98 -2.55
CA ARG A 81 4.18 -8.52 -1.22
C ARG A 81 4.08 -9.71 -0.28
N ALA A 82 4.90 -9.73 0.75
CA ALA A 82 4.73 -10.66 1.85
C ALA A 82 3.52 -10.22 2.69
N ALA A 83 2.39 -10.92 2.53
CA ALA A 83 1.23 -10.73 3.38
C ALA A 83 1.37 -11.64 4.61
N ARG A 84 1.75 -11.08 5.76
CA ARG A 84 1.53 -11.77 7.04
C ARG A 84 0.07 -11.59 7.42
N ARG A 85 -0.73 -12.65 7.27
CA ARG A 85 -2.09 -12.66 7.80
C ARG A 85 -1.99 -12.72 9.32
N ALA A 86 -2.28 -11.62 10.00
CA ALA A 86 -2.47 -11.65 11.44
C ALA A 86 -3.73 -12.49 11.71
N HIS A 87 -3.56 -13.65 12.34
CA HIS A 87 -4.68 -14.40 12.89
C HIS A 87 -5.12 -13.70 14.17
N SER A 88 -6.04 -12.75 14.08
CA SER A 88 -6.76 -12.27 15.27
C SER A 88 -7.72 -13.37 15.71
N LYS A 89 -7.37 -14.11 16.77
CA LYS A 89 -8.34 -14.92 17.50
C LYS A 89 -9.28 -13.95 18.22
N LEU A 90 -10.43 -13.66 17.61
CA LEU A 90 -11.49 -12.91 18.27
C LEU A 90 -12.37 -13.92 19.01
N THR A 91 -12.29 -13.91 20.33
CA THR A 91 -13.15 -14.74 21.19
C THR A 91 -14.54 -14.08 21.24
N ILE A 92 -15.52 -14.67 20.57
CA ILE A 92 -16.92 -14.21 20.63
C ILE A 92 -17.65 -15.04 21.69
N LEU A 93 -18.32 -14.39 22.63
CA LEU A 93 -19.19 -15.08 23.60
C LEU A 93 -20.43 -15.64 22.90
N ASP A 94 -20.73 -16.92 23.12
CA ASP A 94 -21.90 -17.58 22.53
C ASP A 94 -23.14 -17.37 23.40
N PHE A 95 -23.84 -16.26 23.18
CA PHE A 95 -25.07 -15.93 23.90
C PHE A 95 -26.17 -16.99 23.75
N ARG A 96 -26.13 -17.85 22.71
CA ARG A 96 -27.13 -18.93 22.56
C ARG A 96 -26.95 -20.04 23.60
N ARG A 97 -25.75 -20.19 24.15
CA ARG A 97 -25.42 -21.17 25.18
C ARG A 97 -25.31 -20.55 26.58
N ALA A 98 -25.62 -19.26 26.71
CA ALA A 98 -25.61 -18.60 28.00
C ALA A 98 -26.74 -19.12 28.90
N ASP A 99 -26.45 -19.29 30.19
CA ASP A 99 -27.45 -19.63 31.19
C ASP A 99 -28.13 -18.35 31.70
N PHE A 100 -29.22 -17.98 31.04
CA PHE A 100 -30.04 -16.83 31.43
C PHE A 100 -30.80 -17.05 32.74
N GLY A 101 -31.02 -18.32 33.14
CA GLY A 101 -31.67 -18.66 34.41
C GLY A 101 -30.78 -18.27 35.58
N LEU A 102 -29.55 -18.78 35.58
CA LEU A 102 -28.53 -18.43 36.57
C LEU A 102 -28.25 -16.92 36.59
N PHE A 103 -28.16 -16.28 35.42
CA PHE A 103 -27.96 -14.84 35.32
C PHE A 103 -29.07 -14.06 36.02
N ARG A 104 -30.34 -14.42 35.77
CA ARG A 104 -31.49 -13.79 36.42
C ARG A 104 -31.50 -14.03 37.93
N ASP A 105 -31.18 -15.25 38.37
CA ASP A 105 -31.15 -15.59 39.79
C ASP A 105 -30.06 -14.78 40.53
N LEU A 106 -28.90 -14.59 39.90
CA LEU A 106 -27.82 -13.76 40.44
C LEU A 106 -28.22 -12.28 40.49
N LEU A 107 -28.83 -11.75 39.42
CA LEU A 107 -29.36 -10.38 39.42
C LEU A 107 -30.44 -10.17 40.48
N GLY A 108 -31.31 -11.15 40.70
CA GLY A 108 -32.38 -11.07 41.70
C GLY A 108 -31.88 -11.06 43.15
N ARG A 109 -30.65 -11.53 43.40
CA ARG A 109 -30.01 -11.51 44.73
C ARG A 109 -29.36 -10.18 45.08
N VAL A 110 -29.24 -9.27 44.11
CA VAL A 110 -28.64 -7.95 44.35
C VAL A 110 -29.65 -7.09 45.14
N PRO A 111 -29.26 -6.50 46.28
CA PRO A 111 -30.10 -5.54 47.00
C PRO A 111 -30.11 -4.20 46.23
N TRP A 112 -30.99 -4.12 45.23
CA TRP A 112 -31.07 -3.00 44.29
C TRP A 112 -31.40 -1.66 44.94
N ASP A 113 -32.15 -1.69 46.05
CA ASP A 113 -32.46 -0.54 46.90
C ASP A 113 -31.19 0.18 47.38
N LYS A 114 -30.18 -0.58 47.82
CA LYS A 114 -28.88 -0.02 48.23
C LYS A 114 -27.96 0.24 47.04
N ALA A 115 -28.00 -0.63 46.03
CA ALA A 115 -27.11 -0.52 44.88
C ALA A 115 -27.42 0.73 44.02
N LEU A 116 -28.68 1.16 44.00
CA LEU A 116 -29.18 2.29 43.20
C LEU A 116 -29.48 3.54 44.01
N GLU A 117 -29.13 3.56 45.30
CA GLU A 117 -29.28 4.75 46.14
C GLU A 117 -28.50 5.94 45.54
N GLY A 118 -29.18 7.07 45.34
CA GLY A 118 -28.62 8.27 44.72
C GLY A 118 -28.41 8.20 43.19
N ARG A 119 -28.78 7.09 42.53
CA ARG A 119 -28.72 6.94 41.06
C ARG A 119 -30.13 6.97 40.46
N GLY A 120 -30.69 8.17 40.32
CA GLY A 120 -31.93 8.39 39.57
C GLY A 120 -31.70 8.31 38.05
N ALA A 121 -32.71 7.90 37.30
CA ALA A 121 -32.71 8.02 35.85
C ALA A 121 -33.10 9.47 35.47
N GLN A 122 -32.47 10.01 34.43
CA GLN A 122 -32.90 11.29 33.87
C GLN A 122 -34.10 11.01 32.95
N GLU A 123 -35.24 11.66 33.21
CA GLU A 123 -36.40 11.61 32.31
C GLU A 123 -36.02 12.21 30.95
N SER A 124 -36.46 11.59 29.85
CA SER A 124 -36.28 12.10 28.49
C SER A 124 -37.33 13.14 28.13
#